data_AF-Q01VR0-F1
#
_entry.id   AF-Q01VR0-F1
#
_cell.length_a   1.000
_cell.length_b   1.000
_cell.length_c   1.000
_cell.angle_alpha   90.00
_cell.angle_beta   90.00
_cell.angle_gamma   90.00
#
_symmetry.space_group_name_H-M   'P 1'
#
loop_
_entity.id
_entity.type
_entity.pdbx_description
1 polymer ?
#
loop_
_entity_poly.entity_id
_entity_poly.type
_entity_poly.pdbx_seq_one_letter_code
_entity_poly.pdbx_strand_id
1 'polypeptide(L)'
;MRGLTLIVLSLSIALSAHAQAEIQARIDSLRQSLKDRPITAAEFPNIGSNIEATLKSAADALQAGSPYLSLEKLAQGFDLLYGARAYAEKSASVKSLAEFDAEWRKTESTLALPAANWSRAPAALRAISEAAGVRATPLLEGARGFAAATKPADGIFYLGEAQGEAEFARFCAGLNLDRKGRAIALRSLLPEILALQEKTNAAFQPPRSIDQHPRFIALNSTLKLARELDAAKLYAGAMYQYLEAVRHFGMLDAAPVAPSIVALRRKLEASKDDDSIALIFLQRAAAQATGTEDERKSAGIIAASVIPAYLAARKPAAGLPRAPAKTVEITLVRWPYT
;
A
#
# COMPACT_ATOMS: atom_id res chain seq x y z
N MET A 1 1.34 38.01 -23.44
CA MET A 1 1.45 36.78 -22.61
C MET A 1 2.45 37.05 -21.49
N ARG A 2 1.97 37.28 -20.26
CA ARG A 2 2.85 37.53 -19.10
C ARG A 2 3.28 36.18 -18.53
N GLY A 3 4.58 35.86 -18.59
CA GLY A 3 5.16 34.66 -17.99
C GLY A 3 5.09 34.75 -16.48
N LEU A 4 4.24 33.92 -15.87
CA LEU A 4 4.13 33.79 -14.43
C LEU A 4 5.25 32.84 -13.97
N THR A 5 6.39 33.39 -13.54
CA THR A 5 7.47 32.59 -12.93
C THR A 5 6.99 32.12 -11.56
N LEU A 6 6.53 30.86 -11.49
CA LEU A 6 6.09 30.23 -10.25
C LEU A 6 7.33 29.90 -9.40
N ILE A 7 7.65 30.73 -8.42
CA ILE A 7 8.67 30.40 -7.41
C ILE A 7 8.10 29.28 -6.53
N VAL A 8 8.51 28.05 -6.80
CA VAL A 8 8.20 26.89 -5.96
C VAL A 8 9.10 26.96 -4.74
N LEU A 9 8.60 27.54 -3.63
CA LEU A 9 9.23 27.38 -2.32
C LEU A 9 9.09 25.91 -1.90
N SER A 10 10.15 25.13 -2.08
CA SER A 10 10.25 23.77 -1.59
C SER A 10 10.44 23.81 -0.07
N LEU A 11 9.36 23.65 0.70
CA LEU A 11 9.47 23.32 2.12
C LEU A 11 9.97 21.88 2.23
N SER A 12 11.28 21.75 2.43
CA SER A 12 11.91 20.45 2.65
C SER A 12 11.58 19.96 4.04
N ILE A 13 10.88 18.83 4.13
CA ILE A 13 10.86 18.06 5.38
C ILE A 13 12.31 17.62 5.58
N ALA A 14 13.03 18.25 6.52
CA ALA A 14 14.36 17.78 6.92
C ALA A 14 14.21 16.36 7.49
N LEU A 15 14.48 15.34 6.68
CA LEU A 15 14.79 14.01 7.18
C LEU A 15 16.18 14.06 7.78
N SER A 16 16.48 13.12 8.69
CA SER A 16 17.88 12.85 8.97
C SER A 16 18.54 12.46 7.63
N ALA A 17 19.67 13.09 7.31
CA ALA A 17 20.44 12.74 6.11
C ALA A 17 20.76 11.22 6.08
N HIS A 18 20.84 10.62 7.26
CA HIS A 18 20.99 9.18 7.46
C HIS A 18 19.81 8.36 6.90
N ALA A 19 18.56 8.63 7.27
CA ALA A 19 17.42 7.85 6.77
C ALA A 19 17.24 7.99 5.25
N GLN A 20 17.51 9.18 4.68
CA GLN A 20 17.51 9.35 3.23
C GLN A 20 18.60 8.50 2.56
N ALA A 21 19.81 8.47 3.14
CA ALA A 21 20.90 7.63 2.65
C ALA A 21 20.56 6.13 2.74
N GLU A 22 19.89 5.67 3.79
CA GLU A 22 19.45 4.28 3.92
C GLU A 22 18.41 3.90 2.86
N ILE A 23 17.42 4.76 2.59
CA ILE A 23 16.42 4.53 1.53
C ILE A 23 17.09 4.50 0.15
N GLN A 24 17.98 5.46 -0.13
CA GLN A 24 18.71 5.51 -1.38
C GLN A 24 19.59 4.26 -1.56
N ALA A 25 20.35 3.87 -0.54
CA ALA A 25 21.17 2.68 -0.56
C ALA A 25 20.35 1.41 -0.81
N ARG A 26 19.14 1.30 -0.23
CA ARG A 26 18.26 0.17 -0.51
C ARG A 26 17.76 0.17 -1.95
N ILE A 27 17.35 1.32 -2.49
CA ILE A 27 16.96 1.44 -3.91
C ILE A 27 18.12 1.02 -4.82
N ASP A 28 19.33 1.53 -4.58
CA ASP A 28 20.50 1.23 -5.38
C ASP A 28 20.91 -0.24 -5.29
N SER A 29 20.81 -0.85 -4.10
CA SER A 29 21.04 -2.28 -3.91
C SER A 29 20.08 -3.13 -4.74
N LEU A 30 18.79 -2.80 -4.79
CA LEU A 30 17.81 -3.54 -5.60
C LEU A 30 18.05 -3.36 -7.10
N ARG A 31 18.40 -2.14 -7.53
CA ARG A 31 18.75 -1.88 -8.94
C ARG A 31 20.03 -2.62 -9.35
N GLN A 32 21.04 -2.63 -8.50
CA GLN A 32 22.27 -3.38 -8.73
C GLN A 32 21.98 -4.88 -8.80
N SER A 33 21.17 -5.38 -7.87
CA SER A 33 20.69 -6.77 -7.85
C SER A 33 19.95 -7.15 -9.13
N LEU A 34 19.16 -6.24 -9.72
CA LEU A 34 18.50 -6.46 -11.02
C LEU A 34 19.49 -6.47 -12.20
N LYS A 35 20.53 -5.64 -12.16
CA LYS A 35 21.60 -5.62 -13.18
C LYS A 35 22.47 -6.87 -13.14
N ASP A 36 22.89 -7.28 -11.95
CA ASP A 36 23.75 -8.45 -11.75
C ASP A 36 23.02 -9.75 -12.09
N ARG A 37 21.70 -9.77 -11.85
CA ARG A 37 20.84 -10.92 -12.08
C ARG A 37 19.58 -10.48 -12.84
N PRO A 38 19.70 -10.24 -14.16
CA PRO A 38 18.57 -9.85 -14.99
C PRO A 38 17.47 -10.90 -14.92
N ILE A 39 16.22 -10.45 -14.86
CA ILE A 39 15.06 -11.34 -14.88
C ILE A 39 14.67 -11.57 -16.34
N THR A 40 14.94 -12.76 -16.84
CA THR A 40 14.52 -13.24 -18.16
C THR A 40 13.46 -14.32 -17.99
N ALA A 41 12.19 -13.94 -18.07
CA ALA A 41 11.06 -14.88 -18.07
C ALA A 41 10.22 -14.61 -19.32
N ALA A 42 10.00 -15.63 -20.16
CA ALA A 42 9.28 -15.49 -21.43
C ALA A 42 7.82 -15.05 -21.21
N GLU A 43 7.25 -15.45 -20.07
CA GLU A 43 5.91 -15.11 -19.61
C GLU A 43 5.78 -13.62 -19.22
N PHE A 44 6.91 -12.95 -18.92
CA PHE A 44 6.92 -11.57 -18.46
C PHE A 44 7.99 -10.72 -19.17
N PRO A 45 7.88 -10.49 -20.49
CA PRO A 45 8.93 -9.87 -21.29
C PRO A 45 9.34 -8.46 -20.84
N ASN A 46 8.46 -7.74 -20.13
CA ASN A 46 8.69 -6.37 -19.67
C ASN A 46 8.91 -6.27 -18.15
N ILE A 47 9.02 -7.37 -17.42
CA ILE A 47 9.05 -7.30 -15.94
C ILE A 47 10.30 -6.58 -15.43
N GLY A 48 11.46 -6.82 -16.04
CA GLY A 48 12.70 -6.15 -15.67
C GLY A 48 12.64 -4.64 -15.87
N SER A 49 12.10 -4.16 -17.00
CA SER A 49 11.96 -2.72 -17.27
C SER A 49 10.90 -2.07 -16.37
N ASN A 50 9.81 -2.78 -16.04
CA ASN A 50 8.81 -2.32 -15.09
C ASN A 50 9.38 -2.18 -13.66
N ILE A 51 10.20 -3.14 -13.22
CA ILE A 51 10.89 -3.06 -11.92
C ILE A 51 11.85 -1.87 -11.91
N GLU A 52 12.69 -1.71 -12.94
CA GLU A 52 13.64 -0.60 -13.03
C GLU A 52 12.93 0.76 -13.05
N ALA A 53 11.83 0.89 -13.79
CA ALA A 53 11.00 2.10 -13.81
C ALA A 53 10.40 2.41 -12.43
N THR A 54 9.97 1.38 -11.70
CA THR A 54 9.43 1.52 -10.34
C THR A 54 10.50 1.96 -9.35
N LEU A 55 11.69 1.34 -9.38
CA LEU A 55 12.82 1.72 -8.53
C LEU A 55 13.35 3.12 -8.87
N LYS A 56 13.35 3.49 -10.16
CA LYS A 56 13.67 4.85 -10.59
C LYS A 56 12.65 5.84 -10.03
N SER A 57 11.35 5.54 -10.11
CA SER A 57 10.30 6.40 -9.53
C SER A 57 10.45 6.58 -8.02
N ALA A 58 10.88 5.53 -7.30
CA ALA A 58 11.20 5.63 -5.88
C ALA A 58 12.39 6.59 -5.62
N ALA A 59 13.45 6.51 -6.42
CA ALA A 59 14.60 7.41 -6.32
C ALA A 59 14.22 8.87 -6.65
N ASP A 60 13.46 9.08 -7.74
CA ASP A 60 13.01 10.42 -8.14
C ASP A 60 12.15 11.07 -7.04
N ALA A 61 11.26 10.29 -6.41
CA ALA A 61 10.45 10.77 -5.28
C ALA A 61 11.31 11.14 -4.05
N LEU A 62 12.35 10.37 -3.75
CA LEU A 62 13.27 10.66 -2.66
C LEU A 62 14.04 11.96 -2.92
N GLN A 63 14.58 12.12 -4.13
CA GLN A 63 15.29 13.33 -4.57
C GLN A 63 14.40 14.57 -4.56
N ALA A 64 13.11 14.40 -4.85
CA ALA A 64 12.10 15.46 -4.74
C ALA A 64 11.67 15.78 -3.30
N GLY A 65 12.34 15.23 -2.28
CA GLY A 65 12.01 15.45 -0.87
C GLY A 65 10.67 14.83 -0.46
N SER A 66 10.23 13.78 -1.15
CA SER A 66 8.99 13.04 -0.90
C SER A 66 9.29 11.62 -0.41
N PRO A 67 9.85 11.47 0.80
CA PRO A 67 10.34 10.18 1.32
C PRO A 67 9.24 9.13 1.49
N TYR A 68 8.02 9.53 1.85
CA TYR A 68 6.95 8.56 2.09
C TYR A 68 6.44 8.02 0.76
N LEU A 69 6.31 8.88 -0.27
CA LEU A 69 6.05 8.42 -1.63
C LEU A 69 7.18 7.52 -2.16
N SER A 70 8.43 7.84 -1.87
CA SER A 70 9.57 6.97 -2.20
C SER A 70 9.41 5.58 -1.59
N LEU A 71 9.02 5.49 -0.30
CA LEU A 71 8.76 4.21 0.37
C LEU A 71 7.57 3.45 -0.24
N GLU A 72 6.48 4.12 -0.65
CA GLU A 72 5.38 3.45 -1.36
C GLU A 72 5.83 2.84 -2.69
N LYS A 73 6.64 3.57 -3.45
CA LYS A 73 7.19 3.09 -4.73
C LYS A 73 8.22 1.99 -4.51
N LEU A 74 9.01 2.09 -3.45
CA LEU A 74 9.95 1.06 -3.07
C LEU A 74 9.23 -0.25 -2.70
N ALA A 75 8.10 -0.17 -1.98
CA ALA A 75 7.25 -1.33 -1.68
C ALA A 75 6.84 -2.09 -2.96
N GLN A 76 6.35 -1.35 -3.97
CA GLN A 76 5.98 -1.90 -5.28
C GLN A 76 7.19 -2.54 -5.98
N GLY A 77 8.37 -1.94 -5.84
CA GLY A 77 9.62 -2.50 -6.39
C GLY A 77 10.04 -3.81 -5.70
N PHE A 78 9.88 -3.93 -4.38
CA PHE A 78 10.15 -5.17 -3.65
C PHE A 78 9.24 -6.30 -4.11
N ASP A 79 7.94 -6.04 -4.13
CA ASP A 79 6.90 -6.98 -4.53
C ASP A 79 7.20 -7.59 -5.92
N LEU A 80 7.29 -6.73 -6.93
CA LEU A 80 7.57 -7.13 -8.30
C LEU A 80 8.93 -7.84 -8.46
N LEU A 81 9.99 -7.32 -7.82
CA LEU A 81 11.33 -7.90 -7.96
C LEU A 81 11.39 -9.30 -7.35
N TYR A 82 10.88 -9.49 -6.14
CA TYR A 82 10.95 -10.78 -5.47
C TYR A 82 10.04 -11.81 -6.15
N GLY A 83 8.82 -11.43 -6.55
CA GLY A 83 7.92 -12.32 -7.28
C GLY A 83 8.52 -12.79 -8.60
N ALA A 84 8.99 -11.85 -9.42
CA ALA A 84 9.55 -12.15 -10.72
C ALA A 84 10.86 -12.97 -10.63
N ARG A 85 11.67 -12.71 -9.61
CA ARG A 85 12.90 -13.46 -9.35
C ARG A 85 12.62 -14.88 -8.87
N ALA A 86 11.70 -15.06 -7.93
CA ALA A 86 11.31 -16.39 -7.48
C ALA A 86 10.82 -17.24 -8.65
N TYR A 87 9.97 -16.65 -9.51
CA TYR A 87 9.50 -17.31 -10.72
C TYR A 87 10.65 -17.70 -11.66
N ALA A 88 11.52 -16.76 -12.02
CA ALA A 88 12.63 -17.02 -12.94
C ALA A 88 13.61 -18.09 -12.41
N GLU A 89 13.86 -18.13 -11.10
CA GLU A 89 14.80 -19.07 -10.49
C GLU A 89 14.22 -20.47 -10.28
N LYS A 90 12.93 -20.58 -9.95
CA LYS A 90 12.36 -21.83 -9.40
C LYS A 90 11.23 -22.43 -10.23
N SER A 91 10.58 -21.70 -11.12
CA SER A 91 9.45 -22.21 -11.92
C SER A 91 9.85 -23.42 -12.79
N ALA A 92 11.11 -23.48 -13.22
CA ALA A 92 11.64 -24.60 -13.98
C ALA A 92 11.88 -25.85 -13.13
N SER A 93 12.14 -25.73 -11.82
CA SER A 93 12.44 -26.88 -10.94
C SER A 93 11.22 -27.37 -10.15
N VAL A 94 10.20 -26.53 -9.97
CA VAL A 94 8.97 -26.90 -9.25
C VAL A 94 7.94 -27.44 -10.24
N LYS A 95 7.84 -28.77 -10.35
CA LYS A 95 6.97 -29.47 -11.31
C LYS A 95 5.74 -30.12 -10.68
N SER A 96 5.74 -30.29 -9.37
CA SER A 96 4.67 -30.95 -8.62
C SER A 96 4.19 -30.10 -7.45
N LEU A 97 2.98 -30.39 -6.96
CA LEU A 97 2.45 -29.74 -5.76
C LEU A 97 3.26 -30.08 -4.50
N ALA A 98 3.90 -31.25 -4.45
CA ALA A 98 4.77 -31.62 -3.33
C ALA A 98 6.03 -30.74 -3.27
N GLU A 99 6.66 -30.48 -4.42
CA GLU A 99 7.80 -29.56 -4.52
C GLU A 99 7.39 -28.12 -4.21
N PHE A 100 6.21 -27.69 -4.68
CA PHE A 100 5.66 -26.38 -4.34
C PHE A 100 5.40 -26.25 -2.84
N ASP A 101 4.74 -27.24 -2.21
CA ASP A 101 4.46 -27.24 -0.78
C ASP A 101 5.76 -27.20 0.06
N ALA A 102 6.87 -27.75 -0.45
CA ALA A 102 8.18 -27.62 0.19
C ALA A 102 8.71 -26.17 0.15
N GLU A 103 8.63 -25.50 -1.00
CA GLU A 103 9.01 -24.08 -1.13
C GLU A 103 8.05 -23.15 -0.36
N TRP A 104 6.77 -23.49 -0.30
CA TRP A 104 5.75 -22.79 0.48
C TRP A 104 6.07 -22.83 1.98
N ARG A 105 6.33 -24.01 2.55
CA ARG A 105 6.70 -24.17 3.98
C ARG A 105 8.01 -23.45 4.32
N LYS A 106 8.99 -23.54 3.41
CA LYS A 106 10.26 -22.80 3.55
C LYS A 106 9.98 -21.30 3.61
N THR A 107 9.14 -20.79 2.71
CA THR A 107 8.78 -19.37 2.67
C THR A 107 8.03 -18.93 3.92
N GLU A 108 7.01 -19.68 4.34
CA GLU A 108 6.24 -19.45 5.57
C GLU A 108 7.13 -19.20 6.78
N SER A 109 8.13 -20.07 7.00
CA SER A 109 9.07 -19.94 8.13
C SER A 109 9.88 -18.64 8.12
N THR A 110 10.03 -18.01 6.96
CA THR A 110 10.76 -16.76 6.76
C THR A 110 9.87 -15.53 6.76
N LEU A 111 8.54 -15.63 6.88
CA LEU A 111 7.66 -14.46 6.85
C LEU A 111 7.45 -13.82 8.23
N ALA A 112 7.86 -14.49 9.31
CA ALA A 112 7.74 -13.94 10.66
C ALA A 112 8.45 -12.59 10.77
N LEU A 113 7.73 -11.57 11.22
CA LEU A 113 8.27 -10.23 11.44
C LEU A 113 8.64 -10.03 12.91
N PRO A 114 9.81 -9.43 13.20
CA PRO A 114 10.15 -9.07 14.57
C PRO A 114 9.23 -7.95 15.06
N ALA A 115 8.98 -7.90 16.37
CA ALA A 115 8.30 -6.76 16.98
C ALA A 115 9.17 -5.51 16.82
N ALA A 116 8.62 -4.48 16.17
CA ALA A 116 9.30 -3.22 15.93
C ALA A 116 8.97 -2.17 17.00
N ASN A 117 9.95 -1.35 17.37
CA ASN A 117 9.75 -0.24 18.30
C ASN A 117 9.37 1.05 17.55
N TRP A 118 8.07 1.36 17.52
CA TRP A 118 7.55 2.55 16.84
C TRP A 118 7.52 3.82 17.70
N SER A 119 8.09 3.81 18.91
CA SER A 119 8.00 4.92 19.87
C SER A 119 8.57 6.25 19.38
N ARG A 120 9.50 6.21 18.42
CA ARG A 120 10.12 7.40 17.78
C ARG A 120 9.86 7.55 16.29
N ALA A 121 9.32 6.52 15.63
CA ALA A 121 9.06 6.55 14.20
C ALA A 121 7.82 7.42 13.86
N PRO A 122 7.78 8.03 12.66
CA PRO A 122 6.55 8.59 12.11
C PRO A 122 5.48 7.52 11.92
N ALA A 123 4.23 7.90 12.13
CA ALA A 123 3.07 7.05 11.96
C ALA A 123 2.97 6.47 10.52
N ALA A 124 3.40 7.22 9.50
CA ALA A 124 3.45 6.73 8.11
C ALA A 124 4.39 5.54 7.92
N LEU A 125 5.60 5.59 8.50
CA LEU A 125 6.57 4.50 8.38
C LEU A 125 6.02 3.22 9.00
N ARG A 126 5.45 3.35 10.21
CA ARG A 126 4.72 2.27 10.88
C ARG A 126 3.58 1.74 10.01
N ALA A 127 2.75 2.63 9.46
CA ALA A 127 1.57 2.24 8.69
C ALA A 127 1.91 1.45 7.42
N ILE A 128 2.93 1.90 6.66
CA ILE A 128 3.42 1.20 5.47
C ILE A 128 3.98 -0.18 5.86
N SER A 129 4.77 -0.25 6.95
CA SER A 129 5.33 -1.50 7.46
C SER A 129 4.26 -2.49 7.92
N GLU A 130 3.27 -2.04 8.69
CA GLU A 130 2.15 -2.86 9.15
C GLU A 130 1.35 -3.41 7.95
N ALA A 131 1.04 -2.55 6.98
CA ALA A 131 0.29 -2.95 5.79
C ALA A 131 1.06 -3.98 4.94
N ALA A 132 2.36 -3.80 4.75
CA ALA A 132 3.21 -4.78 4.05
C ALA A 132 3.25 -6.12 4.79
N GLY A 133 3.48 -6.09 6.11
CA GLY A 133 3.51 -7.30 6.92
C GLY A 133 2.22 -8.11 6.90
N VAL A 134 1.05 -7.45 6.92
CA VAL A 134 -0.23 -8.15 6.82
C VAL A 134 -0.51 -8.67 5.41
N ARG A 135 -0.01 -8.03 4.33
CA ARG A 135 -0.17 -8.56 2.97
C ARG A 135 0.64 -9.83 2.69
N ALA A 136 1.73 -10.05 3.40
CA ALA A 136 2.59 -11.23 3.18
C ALA A 136 1.83 -12.56 3.35
N THR A 137 0.98 -12.68 4.38
CA THR A 137 0.22 -13.92 4.65
C THR A 137 -0.80 -14.28 3.57
N PRO A 138 -1.75 -13.40 3.17
CA PRO A 138 -2.70 -13.74 2.10
C PRO A 138 -2.01 -13.99 0.74
N LEU A 139 -0.84 -13.39 0.48
CA LEU A 139 -0.03 -13.74 -0.70
C LEU A 139 0.52 -15.16 -0.60
N LEU A 140 1.05 -15.55 0.57
CA LEU A 140 1.50 -16.93 0.83
C LEU A 140 0.37 -17.95 0.67
N GLU A 141 -0.81 -17.69 1.26
CA GLU A 141 -1.96 -18.58 1.14
C GLU A 141 -2.50 -18.60 -0.30
N GLY A 142 -2.58 -17.44 -0.93
CA GLY A 142 -3.01 -17.28 -2.32
C GLY A 142 -2.11 -18.03 -3.30
N ALA A 143 -0.79 -18.03 -3.07
CA ALA A 143 0.18 -18.77 -3.85
C ALA A 143 -0.15 -20.26 -3.92
N ARG A 144 -0.52 -20.86 -2.78
CA ARG A 144 -0.89 -22.28 -2.70
C ARG A 144 -2.20 -22.58 -3.42
N GLY A 145 -3.21 -21.72 -3.24
CA GLY A 145 -4.48 -21.83 -3.97
C GLY A 145 -4.28 -21.74 -5.49
N PHE A 146 -3.43 -20.81 -5.94
CA PHE A 146 -3.12 -20.63 -7.36
C PHE A 146 -2.36 -21.82 -7.94
N ALA A 147 -1.34 -22.32 -7.23
CA ALA A 147 -0.58 -23.51 -7.62
C ALA A 147 -1.49 -24.74 -7.80
N ALA A 148 -2.45 -24.94 -6.89
CA ALA A 148 -3.41 -26.04 -6.95
C ALA A 148 -4.43 -25.89 -8.08
N ALA A 149 -4.88 -24.67 -8.35
CA ALA A 149 -5.91 -24.39 -9.37
C ALA A 149 -5.35 -24.33 -10.80
N THR A 150 -4.04 -24.08 -10.96
CA THR A 150 -3.39 -23.88 -12.27
C THR A 150 -2.25 -24.88 -12.45
N LYS A 151 -1.00 -24.48 -12.21
CA LYS A 151 0.17 -25.34 -12.15
C LYS A 151 1.10 -24.89 -11.01
N PRO A 152 1.87 -25.80 -10.39
CA PRO A 152 2.78 -25.48 -9.28
C PRO A 152 3.70 -24.29 -9.53
N ALA A 153 4.24 -24.19 -10.75
CA ALA A 153 5.14 -23.10 -11.15
C ALA A 153 4.51 -21.71 -11.05
N ASP A 154 3.19 -21.58 -11.24
CA ASP A 154 2.52 -20.28 -11.25
C ASP A 154 2.33 -19.72 -9.83
N GLY A 155 2.23 -20.57 -8.81
CA GLY A 155 2.21 -20.11 -7.41
C GLY A 155 3.54 -19.52 -6.95
N ILE A 156 4.66 -19.85 -7.60
CA ILE A 156 5.99 -19.41 -7.19
C ILE A 156 6.15 -17.89 -7.23
N PHE A 157 5.51 -17.22 -8.20
CA PHE A 157 5.53 -15.77 -8.28
C PHE A 157 4.95 -15.14 -6.99
N TYR A 158 3.79 -15.60 -6.54
CA TYR A 158 3.14 -15.13 -5.32
C TYR A 158 3.92 -15.48 -4.04
N LEU A 159 4.68 -16.59 -4.01
CA LEU A 159 5.62 -16.86 -2.91
C LEU A 159 6.71 -15.79 -2.83
N GLY A 160 7.25 -15.37 -3.99
CA GLY A 160 8.21 -14.29 -4.05
C GLY A 160 7.62 -12.95 -3.60
N GLU A 161 6.41 -12.60 -4.05
CA GLU A 161 5.71 -11.40 -3.60
C GLU A 161 5.53 -11.37 -2.07
N ALA A 162 5.11 -12.49 -1.46
CA ALA A 162 4.99 -12.62 -0.01
C ALA A 162 6.33 -12.36 0.71
N GLN A 163 7.44 -12.87 0.17
CA GLN A 163 8.79 -12.59 0.68
C GLN A 163 9.16 -11.11 0.52
N GLY A 164 8.85 -10.51 -0.63
CA GLY A 164 9.09 -9.10 -0.91
C GLY A 164 8.40 -8.17 0.09
N GLU A 165 7.12 -8.42 0.39
CA GLU A 165 6.36 -7.66 1.39
C GLU A 165 6.92 -7.82 2.81
N ALA A 166 7.29 -9.05 3.23
CA ALA A 166 7.92 -9.27 4.53
C ALA A 166 9.30 -8.60 4.65
N GLU A 167 10.13 -8.69 3.62
CA GLU A 167 11.43 -8.02 3.56
C GLU A 167 11.31 -6.50 3.58
N PHE A 168 10.33 -5.95 2.87
CA PHE A 168 10.05 -4.52 2.89
C PHE A 168 9.55 -4.04 4.26
N ALA A 169 8.69 -4.83 4.93
CA ALA A 169 8.26 -4.54 6.29
C ALA A 169 9.45 -4.53 7.27
N ARG A 170 10.37 -5.49 7.18
CA ARG A 170 11.62 -5.49 7.99
C ARG A 170 12.48 -4.28 7.72
N PHE A 171 12.65 -3.92 6.45
CA PHE A 171 13.39 -2.72 6.07
C PHE A 171 12.79 -1.48 6.72
N CYS A 172 11.47 -1.28 6.62
CA CYS A 172 10.79 -0.15 7.25
C CYS A 172 10.93 -0.15 8.78
N ALA A 173 10.87 -1.30 9.43
CA ALA A 173 11.08 -1.45 10.86
C ALA A 173 12.51 -1.12 11.31
N GLY A 174 13.49 -1.28 10.43
CA GLY A 174 14.90 -0.95 10.67
C GLY A 174 15.27 0.51 10.38
N LEU A 175 14.42 1.28 9.70
CA LEU A 175 14.71 2.66 9.31
C LEU A 175 14.68 3.61 10.52
N ASN A 176 15.78 4.34 10.72
CA ASN A 176 15.89 5.36 11.77
C ASN A 176 15.37 6.72 11.31
N LEU A 177 14.05 6.80 11.10
CA LEU A 177 13.37 8.03 10.76
C LEU A 177 12.74 8.65 12.02
N ASP A 178 13.14 9.88 12.37
CA ASP A 178 12.59 10.57 13.53
C ASP A 178 11.21 11.18 13.23
N ARG A 179 10.26 10.96 14.14
CA ARG A 179 8.96 11.61 14.14
C ARG A 179 9.10 13.12 14.28
N LYS A 180 8.30 13.84 13.50
CA LYS A 180 8.04 15.26 13.72
C LYS A 180 6.70 15.44 14.43
N GLY A 181 6.70 16.22 15.50
CA GLY A 181 5.50 16.46 16.30
C GLY A 181 5.15 15.32 17.26
N ARG A 182 4.03 15.49 17.95
CA ARG A 182 3.50 14.55 18.93
C ARG A 182 2.88 13.35 18.22
N ALA A 183 3.05 12.16 18.78
CA ALA A 183 2.33 10.98 18.30
C ALA A 183 0.82 11.23 18.32
N ILE A 184 0.15 10.86 17.23
CA ILE A 184 -1.31 10.81 17.18
C ILE A 184 -1.82 9.58 17.96
N ALA A 185 -2.97 9.72 18.61
CA ALA A 185 -3.64 8.60 19.25
C ALA A 185 -4.30 7.73 18.16
N LEU A 186 -3.63 6.64 17.82
CA LEU A 186 -4.19 5.63 16.92
C LEU A 186 -5.29 4.84 17.64
N ARG A 187 -6.34 4.49 16.90
CA ARG A 187 -7.51 3.78 17.41
C ARG A 187 -8.07 2.86 16.34
N SER A 188 -9.03 2.02 16.71
CA SER A 188 -9.80 1.27 15.73
C SER A 188 -10.54 2.22 14.78
N LEU A 189 -10.48 1.91 13.48
CA LEU A 189 -11.22 2.55 12.39
C LEU A 189 -12.38 1.68 11.90
N LEU A 190 -12.74 0.62 12.63
CA LEU A 190 -13.82 -0.27 12.26
C LEU A 190 -15.14 0.47 11.93
N PRO A 191 -15.60 1.49 12.69
CA PRO A 191 -16.80 2.25 12.33
C PRO A 191 -16.70 2.88 10.94
N GLU A 192 -15.58 3.54 10.64
CA GLU A 192 -15.34 4.21 9.36
C GLU A 192 -15.21 3.22 8.20
N ILE A 193 -14.56 2.08 8.44
CA ILE A 193 -14.39 1.02 7.45
C ILE A 193 -15.73 0.38 7.10
N LEU A 194 -16.58 0.08 8.10
CA LEU A 194 -17.92 -0.48 7.88
C LEU A 194 -18.81 0.51 7.13
N ALA A 195 -18.81 1.79 7.51
CA ALA A 195 -19.57 2.82 6.81
C ALA A 195 -19.12 2.97 5.34
N LEU A 196 -17.82 2.82 5.04
CA LEU A 196 -17.32 2.84 3.67
C LEU A 196 -17.69 1.56 2.90
N GLN A 197 -17.69 0.39 3.55
CA GLN A 197 -18.16 -0.87 2.96
C GLN A 197 -19.64 -0.79 2.57
N GLU A 198 -20.50 -0.23 3.44
CA GLU A 198 -21.92 -0.04 3.14
C GLU A 198 -22.12 0.83 1.89
N LYS A 199 -21.40 1.95 1.80
CA LYS A 199 -21.40 2.81 0.60
C LYS A 199 -20.90 2.06 -0.65
N THR A 200 -19.86 1.25 -0.49
CA THR A 200 -19.29 0.44 -1.58
C THR A 200 -20.31 -0.57 -2.10
N ASN A 201 -21.01 -1.27 -1.20
CA ASN A 201 -22.06 -2.23 -1.56
C ASN A 201 -23.22 -1.54 -2.28
N ALA A 202 -23.64 -0.36 -1.81
CA ALA A 202 -24.67 0.43 -2.47
C ALA A 202 -24.25 0.90 -3.87
N ALA A 203 -22.97 1.23 -4.06
CA ALA A 203 -22.42 1.63 -5.35
C ALA A 203 -22.18 0.45 -6.31
N PHE A 204 -22.05 -0.78 -5.80
CA PHE A 204 -21.80 -1.99 -6.58
C PHE A 204 -23.09 -2.53 -7.23
N GLN A 205 -23.63 -1.77 -8.17
CA GLN A 205 -24.81 -2.14 -8.95
C GLN A 205 -24.55 -1.94 -10.45
N PRO A 206 -25.12 -2.76 -11.36
CA PRO A 206 -25.06 -2.50 -12.79
C PRO A 206 -25.69 -1.13 -13.17
N PRO A 207 -25.19 -0.45 -14.22
CA PRO A 207 -24.07 -0.86 -15.09
C PRO A 207 -22.69 -0.59 -14.47
N ARG A 208 -22.62 0.21 -13.40
CA ARG A 208 -21.36 0.69 -12.81
C ARG A 208 -20.43 -0.43 -12.36
N SER A 209 -20.96 -1.49 -11.74
CA SER A 209 -20.16 -2.63 -11.29
C SER A 209 -19.53 -3.44 -12.42
N ILE A 210 -20.09 -3.36 -13.63
CA ILE A 210 -19.57 -3.99 -14.85
C ILE A 210 -18.49 -3.08 -15.44
N ASP A 211 -18.82 -1.81 -15.67
CA ASP A 211 -17.93 -0.85 -16.33
C ASP A 211 -16.67 -0.54 -15.50
N GLN A 212 -16.79 -0.58 -14.17
CA GLN A 212 -15.71 -0.25 -13.23
C GLN A 212 -15.22 -1.47 -12.43
N HIS A 213 -15.42 -2.70 -12.94
CA HIS A 213 -15.12 -3.93 -12.22
C HIS A 213 -13.71 -3.96 -11.59
N PRO A 214 -12.62 -3.61 -12.31
CA PRO A 214 -11.27 -3.60 -11.71
C PRO A 214 -11.12 -2.62 -10.53
N ARG A 215 -11.84 -1.49 -10.55
CA ARG A 215 -11.80 -0.52 -9.44
C ARG A 215 -12.50 -1.05 -8.20
N PHE A 216 -13.61 -1.76 -8.38
CA PHE A 216 -14.29 -2.42 -7.26
C PHE A 216 -13.47 -3.56 -6.66
N ILE A 217 -12.72 -4.32 -7.47
CA ILE A 217 -11.77 -5.32 -6.96
C ILE A 217 -10.74 -4.65 -6.06
N ALA A 218 -10.08 -3.59 -6.54
CA ALA A 218 -9.08 -2.86 -5.76
C ALA A 218 -9.66 -2.29 -4.46
N LEU A 219 -10.83 -1.65 -4.54
CA LEU A 219 -11.53 -1.09 -3.38
C LEU A 219 -11.87 -2.15 -2.32
N ASN A 220 -12.49 -3.26 -2.72
CA ASN A 220 -12.88 -4.33 -1.81
C ASN A 220 -11.65 -5.02 -1.17
N SER A 221 -10.59 -5.25 -1.95
CA SER A 221 -9.34 -5.80 -1.43
C SER A 221 -8.73 -4.87 -0.36
N THR A 222 -8.71 -3.56 -0.64
CA THR A 222 -8.20 -2.53 0.28
C THR A 222 -9.04 -2.46 1.57
N LEU A 223 -10.37 -2.52 1.47
CA LEU A 223 -11.28 -2.56 2.63
C LEU A 223 -11.07 -3.81 3.48
N LYS A 224 -10.89 -4.97 2.86
CA LYS A 224 -10.60 -6.23 3.56
C LYS A 224 -9.29 -6.12 4.35
N LEU A 225 -8.22 -5.64 3.70
CA LEU A 225 -6.92 -5.45 4.36
C LEU A 225 -7.01 -4.45 5.52
N ALA A 226 -7.76 -3.34 5.36
CA ALA A 226 -7.98 -2.39 6.43
C ALA A 226 -8.66 -3.04 7.66
N ARG A 227 -9.64 -3.93 7.44
CA ARG A 227 -10.29 -4.69 8.52
C ARG A 227 -9.36 -5.68 9.21
N GLU A 228 -8.52 -6.39 8.45
CA GLU A 228 -7.55 -7.34 9.00
C GLU A 228 -6.51 -6.63 9.88
N LEU A 229 -6.00 -5.49 9.41
CA LEU A 229 -5.11 -4.63 10.20
C LEU A 229 -5.79 -4.13 11.47
N ASP A 230 -7.04 -3.67 11.38
CA ASP A 230 -7.80 -3.20 12.55
C ASP A 230 -8.02 -4.31 13.59
N ALA A 231 -8.42 -5.50 13.14
CA ALA A 231 -8.62 -6.68 13.98
C ALA A 231 -7.33 -7.11 14.68
N ALA A 232 -6.18 -7.00 13.99
CA ALA A 232 -4.85 -7.24 14.55
C ALA A 232 -4.33 -6.10 15.44
N LYS A 233 -5.12 -5.04 15.64
CA LYS A 233 -4.75 -3.81 16.38
C LYS A 233 -3.55 -3.06 15.78
N LEU A 234 -3.31 -3.26 14.49
CA LEU A 234 -2.31 -2.55 13.69
C LEU A 234 -2.92 -1.27 13.11
N TYR A 235 -3.26 -0.36 14.04
CA TYR A 235 -4.11 0.80 13.73
C TYR A 235 -3.47 1.84 12.81
N ALA A 236 -2.14 1.89 12.69
CA ALA A 236 -1.50 2.81 11.75
C ALA A 236 -1.73 2.33 10.31
N GLY A 237 -1.50 1.03 10.07
CA GLY A 237 -1.77 0.37 8.81
C GLY A 237 -3.26 0.38 8.47
N ALA A 238 -4.14 0.13 9.45
CA ALA A 238 -5.59 0.20 9.26
C ALA A 238 -6.03 1.59 8.80
N MET A 239 -5.48 2.65 9.40
CA MET A 239 -5.74 4.04 8.97
C MET A 239 -5.24 4.30 7.55
N TYR A 240 -4.03 3.87 7.22
CA TYR A 240 -3.49 4.02 5.86
C TYR A 240 -4.36 3.32 4.80
N GLN A 241 -4.73 2.06 5.03
CA GLN A 241 -5.56 1.29 4.10
C GLN A 241 -7.00 1.81 4.03
N TYR A 242 -7.57 2.29 5.14
CA TYR A 242 -8.86 3.00 5.11
C TYR A 242 -8.82 4.23 4.19
N LEU A 243 -7.77 5.05 4.29
CA LEU A 243 -7.62 6.24 3.45
C LEU A 243 -7.37 5.89 1.98
N GLU A 244 -6.65 4.80 1.73
CA GLU A 244 -6.50 4.24 0.38
C GLU A 244 -7.85 3.78 -0.18
N ALA A 245 -8.70 3.15 0.63
CA ALA A 245 -10.05 2.77 0.25
C ALA A 245 -10.94 4.01 -0.02
N VAL A 246 -10.82 5.07 0.77
CA VAL A 246 -11.52 6.36 0.50
C VAL A 246 -11.10 6.90 -0.87
N ARG A 247 -9.81 6.83 -1.21
CA ARG A 247 -9.32 7.23 -2.54
C ARG A 247 -9.93 6.36 -3.64
N HIS A 248 -9.87 5.03 -3.51
CA HIS A 248 -10.45 4.11 -4.49
C HIS A 248 -11.95 4.31 -4.68
N PHE A 249 -12.70 4.54 -3.60
CA PHE A 249 -14.13 4.85 -3.68
C PHE A 249 -14.39 6.16 -4.41
N GLY A 250 -13.63 7.22 -4.10
CA GLY A 250 -13.74 8.50 -4.83
C GLY A 250 -13.42 8.38 -6.33
N MET A 251 -12.55 7.44 -6.71
CA MET A 251 -12.23 7.21 -8.13
C MET A 251 -13.40 6.64 -8.95
N LEU A 252 -14.47 6.18 -8.29
CA LEU A 252 -15.66 5.69 -8.97
C LEU A 252 -16.49 6.85 -9.56
N ASP A 253 -16.40 8.06 -9.01
CA ASP A 253 -17.21 9.23 -9.39
C ASP A 253 -16.44 10.22 -10.28
N ALA A 254 -17.06 11.32 -10.71
CA ALA A 254 -16.36 12.40 -11.40
C ALA A 254 -15.31 13.07 -10.49
N ALA A 255 -14.30 13.69 -11.09
CA ALA A 255 -13.27 14.41 -10.34
C ALA A 255 -13.90 15.57 -9.53
N PRO A 256 -13.64 15.66 -8.21
CA PRO A 256 -14.18 16.75 -7.40
C PRO A 256 -13.41 18.05 -7.65
N VAL A 257 -14.04 19.18 -7.31
CA VAL A 257 -13.31 20.46 -7.15
C VAL A 257 -12.42 20.34 -5.92
N ALA A 258 -11.11 20.32 -6.14
CA ALA A 258 -10.14 20.06 -5.09
C ALA A 258 -9.56 21.35 -4.50
N PRO A 259 -9.33 21.41 -3.18
CA PRO A 259 -8.54 22.47 -2.57
C PRO A 259 -7.07 22.39 -3.02
N SER A 260 -6.32 23.47 -2.78
CA SER A 260 -4.88 23.50 -3.11
C SER A 260 -4.08 22.49 -2.29
N ILE A 261 -3.45 21.53 -2.98
CA ILE A 261 -2.55 20.53 -2.38
C ILE A 261 -1.41 21.20 -1.61
N VAL A 262 -0.84 22.29 -2.16
CA VAL A 262 0.23 23.05 -1.51
C VAL A 262 -0.25 23.68 -0.20
N ALA A 263 -1.45 24.26 -0.19
CA ALA A 263 -2.02 24.85 1.02
C ALA A 263 -2.31 23.79 2.10
N LEU A 264 -2.88 22.64 1.70
CA LEU A 264 -3.10 21.51 2.60
C LEU A 264 -1.79 21.00 3.20
N ARG A 265 -0.74 20.86 2.37
CA ARG A 265 0.58 20.40 2.81
C ARG A 265 1.18 21.34 3.84
N ARG A 266 1.19 22.65 3.57
CA ARG A 266 1.67 23.67 4.53
C ARG A 266 0.92 23.61 5.85
N LYS A 267 -0.40 23.41 5.80
CA LYS A 267 -1.23 23.29 7.01
C LYS A 267 -0.83 22.08 7.87
N LEU A 268 -0.58 20.92 7.26
CA LEU A 268 -0.15 19.72 7.99
C LEU A 268 1.30 19.83 8.48
N GLU A 269 2.20 20.41 7.68
CA GLU A 269 3.60 20.64 8.10
C GLU A 269 3.72 21.62 9.27
N ALA A 270 2.76 22.56 9.41
CA ALA A 270 2.68 23.47 10.55
C ALA A 270 2.03 22.86 11.81
N SER A 271 1.54 21.62 11.72
CA SER A 271 0.90 20.93 12.84
C SER A 271 1.91 20.57 13.94
N LYS A 272 1.41 20.49 15.18
CA LYS A 272 2.19 20.00 16.32
C LYS A 272 2.14 18.48 16.46
N ASP A 273 1.30 17.82 15.68
CA ASP A 273 1.11 16.38 15.72
C ASP A 273 1.74 15.72 14.49
N ASP A 274 1.99 14.43 14.60
CA ASP A 274 2.55 13.61 13.53
C ASP A 274 1.49 13.32 12.46
N ASP A 275 1.38 14.25 11.51
CA ASP A 275 0.49 14.13 10.35
C ASP A 275 1.12 13.35 9.18
N SER A 276 2.16 12.53 9.43
CA SER A 276 2.89 11.82 8.37
C SER A 276 2.00 10.90 7.52
N ILE A 277 0.98 10.24 8.11
CA ILE A 277 0.03 9.41 7.34
C ILE A 277 -0.76 10.26 6.33
N ALA A 278 -1.06 11.53 6.59
CA ALA A 278 -1.71 12.38 5.58
C ALA A 278 -0.70 12.96 4.58
N LEU A 279 0.53 13.21 5.03
CA LEU A 279 1.60 13.71 4.16
C LEU A 279 1.96 12.72 3.04
N ILE A 280 1.87 11.40 3.27
CA ILE A 280 2.08 10.39 2.20
C ILE A 280 1.12 10.62 1.02
N PHE A 281 -0.16 10.84 1.31
CA PHE A 281 -1.17 11.09 0.29
C PHE A 281 -0.96 12.43 -0.40
N LEU A 282 -0.57 13.49 0.33
CA LEU A 282 -0.26 14.77 -0.29
C LEU A 282 0.99 14.72 -1.18
N GLN A 283 2.01 13.94 -0.81
CA GLN A 283 3.17 13.70 -1.68
C GLN A 283 2.74 12.97 -2.95
N ARG A 284 1.89 11.93 -2.83
CA ARG A 284 1.32 11.22 -3.98
C ARG A 284 0.49 12.14 -4.86
N ALA A 285 -0.40 12.96 -4.28
CA ALA A 285 -1.23 13.91 -5.02
C ALA A 285 -0.39 14.96 -5.76
N ALA A 286 0.68 15.46 -5.13
CA ALA A 286 1.58 16.41 -5.78
C ALA A 286 2.27 15.78 -7.00
N ALA A 287 2.74 14.54 -6.91
CA ALA A 287 3.34 13.82 -8.04
C ALA A 287 2.33 13.53 -9.16
N GLN A 288 1.07 13.27 -8.81
CA GLN A 288 -0.01 12.94 -9.76
C GLN A 288 -0.66 14.17 -10.42
N ALA A 289 -0.48 15.37 -9.86
CA ALA A 289 -1.14 16.59 -10.33
C ALA A 289 -0.79 17.00 -11.77
N THR A 290 0.35 16.54 -12.30
CA THR A 290 0.80 16.78 -13.68
C THR A 290 0.77 15.52 -14.55
N GLY A 291 0.22 14.41 -14.03
CA GLY A 291 0.17 13.11 -14.71
C GLY A 291 -0.96 13.00 -15.73
N THR A 292 -1.35 11.77 -16.04
CA THR A 292 -2.52 11.39 -16.83
C THR A 292 -3.83 11.93 -16.24
N GLU A 293 -4.94 11.85 -16.99
CA GLU A 293 -6.26 12.27 -16.48
C GLU A 293 -6.66 11.51 -15.20
N ASP A 294 -6.42 10.20 -15.16
CA ASP A 294 -6.73 9.37 -13.98
C ASP A 294 -5.87 9.77 -12.76
N GLU A 295 -4.60 10.09 -12.99
CA GLU A 295 -3.71 10.58 -11.93
C GLU A 295 -4.14 11.95 -11.42
N ARG A 296 -4.45 12.90 -12.30
CA ARG A 296 -4.96 14.22 -11.89
C ARG A 296 -6.28 14.11 -11.11
N LYS A 297 -7.17 13.21 -11.54
CA LYS A 297 -8.40 12.89 -10.80
C LYS A 297 -8.08 12.31 -9.41
N SER A 298 -7.16 11.36 -9.32
CA SER A 298 -6.68 10.79 -8.05
C SER A 298 -6.11 11.87 -7.12
N ALA A 299 -5.29 12.79 -7.64
CA ALA A 299 -4.76 13.93 -6.88
C ALA A 299 -5.89 14.81 -6.31
N GLY A 300 -6.92 15.09 -7.12
CA GLY A 300 -8.10 15.84 -6.69
C GLY A 300 -8.89 15.14 -5.57
N ILE A 301 -9.10 13.83 -5.70
CA ILE A 301 -9.79 13.01 -4.68
C ILE A 301 -9.01 12.95 -3.38
N ILE A 302 -7.68 12.87 -3.45
CA ILE A 302 -6.84 12.91 -2.24
C ILE A 302 -7.13 14.22 -1.48
N ALA A 303 -7.04 15.35 -2.15
CA ALA A 303 -7.23 16.66 -1.54
C ALA A 303 -8.68 16.88 -1.04
N ALA A 304 -9.68 16.42 -1.78
CA ALA A 304 -11.09 16.66 -1.49
C ALA A 304 -11.74 15.64 -0.53
N SER A 305 -11.24 14.41 -0.48
CA SER A 305 -11.90 13.31 0.25
C SER A 305 -10.98 12.63 1.26
N VAL A 306 -9.75 12.29 0.87
CA VAL A 306 -8.82 11.55 1.74
C VAL A 306 -8.36 12.42 2.92
N ILE A 307 -7.94 13.66 2.66
CA ILE A 307 -7.47 14.55 3.74
C ILE A 307 -8.58 14.88 4.75
N PRO A 308 -9.83 15.21 4.34
CA PRO A 308 -10.93 15.34 5.29
C PRO A 308 -11.23 14.06 6.08
N ALA A 309 -11.19 12.88 5.44
CA ALA A 309 -11.39 11.60 6.10
C ALA A 309 -10.31 11.32 7.17
N TYR A 310 -9.06 11.65 6.87
CA TYR A 310 -7.97 11.58 7.85
C TYR A 310 -8.21 12.48 9.07
N LEU A 311 -8.56 13.75 8.82
CA LEU A 311 -8.83 14.70 9.91
C LEU A 311 -10.04 14.28 10.76
N ALA A 312 -11.03 13.60 10.17
CA ALA A 312 -12.14 13.00 10.90
C ALA A 312 -11.71 11.79 11.73
N ALA A 313 -10.90 10.89 11.15
CA ALA A 313 -10.39 9.69 11.82
C ALA A 313 -9.49 9.99 13.03
N ARG A 314 -8.86 11.17 13.07
CA ARG A 314 -8.12 11.66 14.24
C ARG A 314 -8.98 11.96 15.47
N LYS A 315 -10.28 12.20 15.28
CA LYS A 315 -11.22 12.43 16.39
C LYS A 315 -11.51 11.10 17.09
N PRO A 316 -11.93 11.11 18.37
CA PRO A 316 -12.39 9.90 19.05
C PRO A 316 -13.43 9.15 18.21
N ALA A 317 -13.38 7.82 18.23
CA ALA A 317 -14.36 7.01 17.50
C ALA A 317 -15.77 7.35 17.98
N ALA A 318 -16.70 7.50 17.03
CA ALA A 318 -18.10 7.42 17.37
C ALA A 318 -18.38 6.03 17.95
N GLY A 319 -19.24 5.96 18.96
CA GLY A 319 -19.69 4.67 19.47
C GLY A 319 -20.28 3.85 18.32
N LEU A 320 -19.86 2.58 18.19
CA LEU A 320 -20.47 1.69 17.21
C LEU A 320 -21.96 1.59 17.52
N PRO A 321 -22.86 1.78 16.52
CA PRO A 321 -24.26 1.46 16.72
C PRO A 321 -24.32 0.01 17.18
N ARG A 322 -24.93 -0.23 18.34
CA ARG A 322 -25.17 -1.58 18.81
C ARG A 322 -26.15 -2.19 17.82
N ALA A 323 -25.67 -3.06 16.94
CA ALA A 323 -26.55 -3.78 16.03
C ALA A 323 -27.58 -4.52 16.89
N PRO A 324 -28.89 -4.38 16.60
CA PRO A 324 -29.88 -5.19 17.29
C PRO A 324 -29.51 -6.66 17.09
N ALA A 325 -29.67 -7.48 18.12
CA ALA A 325 -29.42 -8.91 18.03
C ALA A 325 -30.32 -9.48 16.94
N LYS A 326 -29.76 -9.69 15.75
CA LYS A 326 -30.43 -10.37 14.65
C LYS A 326 -29.99 -11.82 14.69
N THR A 327 -30.97 -12.72 14.71
CA THR A 327 -30.72 -14.12 14.37
C THR A 327 -30.25 -14.14 12.92
N VAL A 328 -28.98 -14.50 12.71
CA VAL A 328 -28.42 -14.69 11.37
C VAL A 328 -28.57 -16.16 11.02
N GLU A 329 -29.39 -16.47 10.03
CA GLU A 329 -29.40 -17.79 9.41
C GLU A 329 -28.18 -17.89 8.49
N ILE A 330 -27.23 -18.76 8.84
CA ILE A 330 -26.01 -18.97 8.05
C ILE A 330 -26.28 -20.13 7.09
N THR A 331 -26.53 -19.81 5.82
CA THR A 331 -26.54 -20.82 4.76
C THR A 331 -25.11 -21.09 4.31
N LEU A 332 -24.56 -22.24 4.72
CA LEU A 332 -23.28 -22.73 4.22
C LEU A 332 -23.45 -23.25 2.79
N VAL A 333 -23.06 -22.46 1.80
CA VAL A 333 -22.99 -22.92 0.41
C VAL A 333 -21.69 -23.69 0.22
N ARG A 334 -21.78 -25.01 -0.01
CA ARG A 334 -20.65 -25.80 -0.51
C ARG A 334 -20.47 -25.49 -1.99
N TRP A 335 -19.35 -24.87 -2.34
CA TRP A 335 -18.96 -24.75 -3.75
C TRP A 335 -18.50 -26.12 -4.26
N PRO A 336 -18.95 -26.58 -5.43
CA PRO A 336 -18.67 -27.93 -5.96
C PRO A 336 -17.23 -28.13 -6.48
N TYR A 337 -16.28 -27.24 -6.12
CA TYR A 337 -14.89 -27.27 -6.60
C TYR A 337 -13.84 -27.43 -5.49
N THR A 338 -14.23 -27.99 -4.34
CA THR A 338 -13.31 -28.49 -3.30
C THR A 338 -13.44 -29.99 -3.19
#